data_AF-A0A2W7B8H1-F1
#
_entry.id   AF-A0A2W7B8H1-F1
#
_cell.length_a   1.000
_cell.length_b   1.000
_cell.length_c   1.000
_cell.angle_alpha   90.00
_cell.angle_beta   90.00
_cell.angle_gamma   90.00
#
_symmetry.space_group_name_H-M   'P 1'
#
loop_
_entity.id
_entity.type
_entity.pdbx_description
1 polymer ?
#
loop_
_entity_poly.entity_id
_entity_poly.type
_entity_poly.pdbx_seq_one_letter_code
_entity_poly.pdbx_strand_id
1 'polypeptide(L)'
;MNSLTINEEIVVVGTVLQINLNAMAHCGDGVIKITAANYGELILNIIGGKRRQSPRAEVKDGDLIEACGIVTGENAINLVDPDKHYLRFKGSMSIDDDYDAAKAIL
;
A
#
# COMPACT_ATOMS: atom_id res chain seq x y z
N MET A 1 -2.15 -10.83 -15.05
CA MET A 1 -2.01 -10.88 -13.58
C MET A 1 -0.73 -11.62 -13.28
N ASN A 2 0.20 -10.99 -12.57
CA ASN A 2 1.44 -11.64 -12.15
C ASN A 2 1.16 -12.48 -10.90
N SER A 3 1.74 -13.68 -10.81
CA SER A 3 1.68 -14.49 -9.60
C SER A 3 2.68 -13.98 -8.57
N LEU A 4 2.28 -13.96 -7.29
CA LEU A 4 3.19 -13.67 -6.19
C LEU A 4 3.95 -14.94 -5.78
N THR A 5 5.26 -14.85 -5.63
CA THR A 5 6.09 -15.95 -5.11
C THR A 5 6.27 -15.77 -3.61
N ILE A 6 5.88 -16.77 -2.82
CA ILE A 6 6.03 -16.72 -1.36
C ILE A 6 7.51 -16.58 -0.98
N ASN A 7 7.78 -15.76 0.04
CA ASN A 7 9.10 -15.37 0.55
C ASN A 7 9.91 -14.45 -0.37
N GLU A 8 9.33 -13.93 -1.45
CA GLU A 8 9.94 -12.90 -2.28
C GLU A 8 9.73 -11.51 -1.65
N GLU A 9 10.78 -10.67 -1.66
CA GLU A 9 10.64 -9.25 -1.32
C GLU A 9 10.19 -8.49 -2.57
N ILE A 10 9.09 -7.76 -2.47
CA ILE A 10 8.50 -7.05 -3.61
C ILE A 10 8.15 -5.61 -3.26
N VAL A 11 8.07 -4.78 -4.30
CA VAL A 11 7.50 -3.43 -4.22
C VAL A 11 6.18 -3.43 -4.98
N VAL A 12 5.13 -2.96 -4.32
CA VAL A 12 3.78 -2.84 -4.91
C VAL A 12 3.32 -1.39 -4.85
N VAL A 13 2.63 -0.97 -5.90
CA VAL A 13 1.92 0.30 -5.96
C VAL A 13 0.44 0.01 -6.13
N GLY A 14 -0.39 0.63 -5.32
CA GLY A 14 -1.83 0.42 -5.39
C GLY A 14 -2.64 1.46 -4.64
N THR A 15 -3.93 1.47 -4.92
CA THR A 15 -4.91 2.36 -4.31
C THR A 15 -5.47 1.72 -3.06
N VAL A 16 -5.55 2.46 -1.96
CA VAL A 16 -6.06 1.98 -0.69
C VAL A 16 -7.56 1.79 -0.74
N LEU A 17 -8.02 0.60 -0.39
CA LEU A 17 -9.43 0.26 -0.27
C LEU A 17 -9.94 0.39 1.16
N GLN A 18 -9.11 -0.01 2.13
CA GLN A 18 -9.49 -0.04 3.53
C GLN A 18 -8.25 -0.01 4.43
N ILE A 19 -8.37 0.72 5.53
CA ILE A 19 -7.34 0.82 6.57
C ILE A 19 -7.89 0.28 7.89
N ASN A 20 -7.20 -0.70 8.48
CA ASN A 20 -7.48 -1.22 9.80
C ASN A 20 -6.18 -1.25 10.63
N LEU A 21 -5.87 -0.12 11.28
CA LEU A 21 -4.68 0.04 12.10
C LEU A 21 -5.03 0.00 13.59
N ASN A 22 -4.18 -0.66 14.38
CA ASN A 22 -4.31 -0.65 15.83
C ASN A 22 -4.04 0.74 16.40
N ALA A 23 -4.82 1.14 17.41
CA ALA A 23 -4.71 2.42 18.08
C ALA A 23 -3.46 2.51 18.99
N MET A 24 -2.27 2.65 18.39
CA MET A 24 -1.09 3.21 19.06
C MET A 24 -0.31 4.08 18.07
N ALA A 25 0.04 5.28 18.53
CA ALA A 25 0.35 6.44 17.72
C ALA A 25 1.50 6.23 16.70
N HIS A 26 1.25 6.75 15.50
CA HIS A 26 2.18 7.05 14.41
C HIS A 26 2.67 5.93 13.49
N CYS A 27 2.57 4.64 13.84
CA CYS A 27 2.95 3.50 12.99
C CYS A 27 2.43 2.16 13.56
N GLY A 28 1.13 2.07 13.84
CA GLY A 28 0.54 0.88 14.47
C GLY A 28 0.70 -0.39 13.63
N ASP A 29 0.73 -1.53 14.31
CA ASP A 29 0.48 -2.81 13.66
C ASP A 29 -0.94 -2.79 13.07
N GLY A 30 -1.15 -3.46 11.95
CA GLY A 30 -2.46 -3.48 11.33
C GLY A 30 -2.45 -4.01 9.92
N VAL A 31 -3.56 -3.78 9.24
CA VAL A 31 -3.82 -4.30 7.90
C VAL A 31 -4.30 -3.17 7.01
N ILE A 32 -3.71 -3.05 5.84
CA ILE A 32 -4.20 -2.16 4.77
C ILE A 32 -4.55 -3.04 3.57
N LYS A 33 -5.77 -2.87 3.06
CA LYS A 33 -6.18 -3.51 1.81
C LYS A 33 -5.97 -2.53 0.67
N ILE A 34 -5.32 -2.96 -0.41
CA ILE A 34 -5.10 -2.17 -1.61
C ILE A 34 -5.57 -2.90 -2.86
N THR A 35 -5.77 -2.15 -3.94
CA THR A 35 -5.82 -2.68 -5.31
C THR A 35 -4.54 -2.27 -6.04
N ALA A 36 -3.71 -3.25 -6.38
CA ALA A 36 -2.50 -3.06 -7.18
C ALA A 36 -2.77 -3.43 -8.65
N ALA A 37 -2.34 -2.58 -9.59
CA ALA A 37 -2.61 -2.77 -11.03
C ALA A 37 -2.17 -4.14 -11.57
N ASN A 38 -1.06 -4.69 -11.05
CA ASN A 38 -0.44 -5.92 -11.58
C ASN A 38 -0.88 -7.20 -10.85
N TYR A 39 -1.49 -7.07 -9.68
CA TYR A 39 -1.77 -8.18 -8.75
C TYR A 39 -3.25 -8.26 -8.32
N GLY A 40 -4.06 -7.23 -8.58
CA GLY A 40 -5.42 -7.15 -8.08
C GLY A 40 -5.46 -6.70 -6.62
N GLU A 41 -6.36 -7.27 -5.82
CA GLU A 41 -6.46 -6.93 -4.41
C GLU A 41 -5.31 -7.55 -3.60
N LEU A 42 -4.63 -6.75 -2.79
CA LEU A 42 -3.55 -7.19 -1.91
C LEU A 42 -3.80 -6.75 -0.46
N ILE A 43 -3.35 -7.59 0.47
CA ILE A 43 -3.37 -7.35 1.90
C ILE A 43 -1.96 -6.99 2.35
N LEU A 44 -1.80 -5.81 2.95
CA LEU A 44 -0.55 -5.34 3.53
C LEU A 44 -0.63 -5.52 5.05
N ASN A 45 0.09 -6.50 5.60
CA ASN A 45 0.19 -6.67 7.05
C ASN A 45 1.38 -5.87 7.58
N ILE A 46 1.10 -4.91 8.44
CA ILE A 46 2.08 -4.06 9.09
C ILE A 46 2.35 -4.68 10.46
N ILE A 47 3.58 -5.19 10.67
CA ILE A 47 3.95 -5.97 11.86
C ILE A 47 5.26 -5.43 12.44
N GLY A 48 5.27 -4.99 13.69
CA GLY A 48 6.41 -4.42 14.38
C GLY A 48 6.37 -2.89 14.42
N GLY A 49 6.65 -2.29 15.59
CA GLY A 49 6.41 -0.88 15.90
C GLY A 49 7.35 0.16 15.26
N LYS A 50 6.97 1.44 15.43
CA LYS A 50 7.64 2.70 15.00
C LYS A 50 8.54 2.59 13.75
N ARG A 51 7.93 2.60 12.57
CA ARG A 51 8.63 2.87 11.31
C ARG A 51 8.91 4.37 11.20
N ARG A 52 10.02 4.75 10.53
CA ARG A 52 10.24 6.14 10.11
C ARG A 52 9.29 6.45 8.94
N GLN A 53 8.01 6.65 9.23
CA GLN A 53 7.10 7.23 8.26
C GLN A 53 7.24 8.75 8.27
N SER A 54 7.07 9.37 7.10
CA SER A 54 6.99 10.81 7.00
C SER A 54 5.86 11.32 7.91
N PRO A 55 6.03 12.41 8.68
CA PRO A 55 4.99 12.97 9.55
C PRO A 55 3.71 13.39 8.82
N ARG A 56 3.68 13.31 7.48
CA ARG A 56 2.52 13.54 6.61
C ARG A 56 1.81 12.26 6.14
N ALA A 57 2.25 11.07 6.54
CA ALA A 57 1.74 9.79 6.04
C ALA A 57 0.45 9.32 6.74
N GLU A 58 -0.52 10.22 6.94
CA GLU A 58 -1.89 9.79 7.23
C GLU A 58 -2.51 9.27 5.94
N VAL A 59 -2.27 7.99 5.65
CA VAL A 59 -2.89 7.29 4.53
C VAL A 59 -4.39 7.15 4.80
N LYS A 60 -5.20 7.34 3.76
CA LYS A 60 -6.67 7.27 3.77
C LYS A 60 -7.18 6.36 2.66
N ASP A 61 -8.44 5.97 2.76
CA ASP A 61 -9.12 5.25 1.69
C ASP A 61 -9.12 6.11 0.41
N GLY A 62 -8.77 5.50 -0.72
CA GLY A 62 -8.59 6.17 -2.01
C GLY A 62 -7.18 6.70 -2.28
N ASP A 63 -6.27 6.68 -1.31
CA ASP A 63 -4.90 7.13 -1.53
C ASP A 63 -4.09 6.15 -2.37
N LEU A 64 -3.20 6.68 -3.20
CA LEU A 64 -2.20 5.91 -3.90
C LEU A 64 -0.98 5.73 -2.99
N ILE A 65 -0.59 4.48 -2.75
CA ILE A 65 0.56 4.13 -1.92
C ILE A 65 1.53 3.21 -2.63
N GLU A 66 2.78 3.26 -2.20
CA GLU A 66 3.85 2.32 -2.52
C GLU A 66 4.26 1.59 -1.24
N ALA A 67 4.30 0.26 -1.29
CA ALA A 67 4.70 -0.57 -0.16
C ALA A 67 5.77 -1.56 -0.58
N CYS A 68 6.77 -1.76 0.28
CA CYS A 68 7.80 -2.78 0.13
C CYS A 68 7.71 -3.76 1.29
N GLY A 69 7.63 -5.05 0.98
CA GLY A 69 7.50 -6.11 1.98
C GLY A 69 7.72 -7.50 1.40
N ILE A 70 7.57 -8.50 2.25
CA ILE A 70 7.77 -9.91 1.89
C ILE A 70 6.42 -10.56 1.60
N VAL A 71 6.31 -11.28 0.50
CA VAL A 71 5.12 -12.09 0.17
C VAL A 71 4.99 -13.23 1.17
N THR A 72 3.85 -13.32 1.85
CA THR A 72 3.58 -14.39 2.83
C THR A 72 2.36 -15.25 2.50
N GLY A 73 1.62 -14.90 1.45
CA GLY A 73 0.46 -15.66 0.99
C GLY A 73 0.10 -15.28 -0.44
N GLU A 74 -0.99 -15.86 -0.95
CA GLU A 74 -1.40 -15.71 -2.37
C GLU A 74 -1.61 -14.25 -2.77
N ASN A 75 -2.11 -13.41 -1.86
CA ASN A 75 -2.38 -11.98 -2.07
C ASN A 75 -2.00 -11.13 -0.86
N ALA A 76 -0.92 -11.49 -0.17
CA ALA A 76 -0.53 -10.82 1.07
C ALA A 76 0.97 -10.55 1.13
N ILE A 77 1.32 -9.32 1.53
CA ILE A 77 2.69 -8.96 1.88
C ILE A 77 2.78 -8.48 3.33
N ASN A 78 3.90 -8.80 3.97
CA ASN A 78 4.18 -8.38 5.34
C ASN A 78 5.31 -7.36 5.36
N LEU A 79 5.06 -6.24 6.04
CA LEU A 79 6.03 -5.19 6.30
C LEU A 79 6.64 -5.43 7.69
N VAL A 80 7.47 -6.46 7.84
CA VAL A 80 8.04 -6.89 9.15
C VAL A 80 9.29 -6.15 9.66
N ASP A 81 10.20 -5.69 8.78
CA ASP A 81 11.47 -5.07 9.15
C ASP A 81 11.37 -3.54 9.02
N PRO A 82 11.36 -2.75 10.11
CA PRO A 82 11.21 -1.30 10.05
C PRO A 82 12.34 -0.55 9.32
N ASP A 83 13.51 -1.16 9.16
CA ASP A 83 14.67 -0.55 8.49
C ASP A 83 14.69 -0.84 6.98
N LYS A 84 13.96 -1.87 6.53
CA LYS A 84 13.91 -2.31 5.12
C LYS A 84 12.55 -2.12 4.47
N HIS A 85 11.49 -2.49 5.17
CA HIS A 85 10.12 -2.43 4.69
C HIS A 85 9.52 -1.05 4.97
N TYR A 86 8.75 -0.57 4.01
CA TYR A 86 8.19 0.76 4.08
C TYR A 86 6.82 0.83 3.44
N LEU A 87 6.11 1.89 3.81
CA LEU A 87 4.86 2.30 3.19
C LEU A 87 4.94 3.82 2.97
N ARG A 88 4.74 4.23 1.73
CA ARG A 88 4.94 5.60 1.25
C ARG A 88 3.69 6.08 0.53
N PHE A 89 3.15 7.20 0.97
CA PHE A 89 2.12 7.94 0.24
C PHE A 89 2.68 8.50 -1.07
N LYS A 90 1.98 8.26 -2.19
CA LYS A 90 2.35 8.73 -3.53
C LYS A 90 1.45 9.85 -4.05
N GLY A 91 0.26 10.02 -3.47
CA GLY A 91 -0.71 11.03 -3.86
C GLY A 91 -2.13 10.58 -3.56
N SER A 92 -3.06 11.52 -3.51
CA SER A 92 -4.50 11.22 -3.55
C SER A 92 -4.92 11.15 -5.01
N MET A 93 -5.71 10.15 -5.42
CA MET A 93 -6.40 10.26 -6.72
C MET A 93 -7.34 11.47 -6.66
N SER A 94 -6.99 12.56 -7.33
CA SER A 94 -7.93 13.63 -7.60
C SER A 94 -8.90 13.16 -8.67
N ILE A 95 -10.19 13.38 -8.43
CA ILE A 95 -11.27 13.11 -9.40
C ILE A 95 -11.03 13.87 -10.72
N ASP A 96 -10.15 14.86 -10.73
CA ASP A 96 -9.78 15.65 -11.91
C ASP A 96 -8.87 14.89 -12.91
N ASP A 97 -8.18 13.81 -12.49
CA ASP A 97 -7.28 13.05 -13.39
C ASP A 97 -8.03 12.16 -14.40
N ASP A 98 -9.34 11.95 -14.22
CA ASP A 98 -10.20 11.26 -15.21
C ASP A 98 -10.59 12.16 -16.39
N TYR A 99 -10.47 13.49 -16.26
CA TYR A 99 -10.91 14.41 -17.31
C TYR A 99 -9.93 14.51 -18.49
N ASP A 100 -8.62 14.33 -18.25
CA ASP A 100 -7.59 14.39 -19.29
C ASP A 100 -7.42 13.05 -20.04
N ALA A 101 -7.72 11.91 -19.41
CA ALA A 101 -7.71 10.61 -20.08
C ALA A 101 -8.84 10.47 -21.12
N ALA A 102 -9.99 11.09 -20.88
CA ALA A 102 -11.13 11.06 -21.80
C ALA A 102 -10.99 12.00 -23.01
N LYS A 103 -10.06 12.97 -22.96
CA LYS A 103 -9.88 13.96 -24.04
C LYS A 103 -8.80 13.58 -25.06
N ALA A 104 -7.95 12.61 -24.75
CA ALA A 104 -6.93 12.11 -25.68
C ALA A 104 -7.48 11.08 -26.70
N ILE A 105 -8.77 10.72 -26.60
CA ILE A 105 -9.44 9.70 -27.45
C ILE A 105 -10.46 10.34 -28.42
N LEU A 106 -10.63 11.67 -28.41
CA LEU A 106 -11.52 12.40 -29.33
C LEU A 106 -10.74 13.25 -30.34
#